data_AF-A0A484D9L8-F1
#
_entry.id   AF-A0A484D9L8-F1
#
_cell.length_a   1.000
_cell.length_b   1.000
_cell.length_c   1.000
_cell.angle_alpha   90.00
_cell.angle_beta   90.00
_cell.angle_gamma   90.00
#
_symmetry.space_group_name_H-M   'P 1'
#
loop_
_entity.id
_entity.type
_entity.pdbx_description
1 polymer ?
#
loop_
_entity_poly.entity_id
_entity_poly.type
_entity_poly.pdbx_seq_one_letter_code
_entity_poly.pdbx_strand_id
1 'polypeptide(L)'
;MTQLEQRLRESELQVHGALLGRGASYGDMCMLRLQEAQRENAFLRAQFTERTDCVVMEKAEAERRLGAVEAETRRLTDSLKDACERHAEEMKKQEERIRSRDKHINNLKKKCQKETELKRENQQRIETLERYLADLPTLEDYQSQNKQLVEAEQQAAQLQEKVREAEVRLETTCSQLREKDAQLEDQKHRERELLTTITDMQQRVQQGLEDGARLPSLDMEKLRIENNALREEQQRHKKVIEKQHRMMEQLGSQIQALEEQISQEESSSQALREDVLAKEQNVLELHTALKELSAQNQELMEQNLTLQERMSDPEQRGTTQASSTLQPAGARLTQSLHVEIASCLRDLRSLCSILTQRAQGQNPNLSLLLGLTSPPPVAEQDEDWMSPEVLQKKLVEAQQLRRDVEELRNVILDRYAQDMGENCITQ
;
A
#
# COMPACT_ATOMS: atom_id res chain seq x y z
N MET A 1 53.83 65.27 200.41
CA MET A 1 52.88 66.22 199.80
C MET A 1 51.58 65.51 199.43
N THR A 2 51.57 64.68 198.39
CA THR A 2 50.34 64.01 197.87
C THR A 2 49.51 63.21 198.87
N GLN A 3 50.11 62.44 199.80
CA GLN A 3 49.33 61.74 200.85
C GLN A 3 48.61 62.69 201.83
N LEU A 4 49.17 63.88 202.07
CA LEU A 4 48.55 64.90 202.92
C LEU A 4 47.40 65.57 202.18
N GLU A 5 47.54 65.85 200.88
CA GLU A 5 46.47 66.38 200.02
C GLU A 5 45.33 65.37 199.86
N GLN A 6 45.63 64.08 199.70
CA GLN A 6 44.62 63.03 199.61
C GLN A 6 43.88 62.87 200.94
N ARG A 7 44.59 62.86 202.09
CA ARG A 7 43.93 62.89 203.40
C ARG A 7 43.16 64.18 203.66
N LEU A 8 43.60 65.33 203.13
CA LEU A 8 42.84 66.57 203.22
C LEU A 8 41.55 66.46 202.41
N ARG A 9 41.58 65.91 201.19
CA ARG A 9 40.39 65.68 200.36
C ARG A 9 39.43 64.64 200.92
N GLU A 10 39.95 63.56 201.50
CA GLU A 10 39.15 62.55 202.21
C GLU A 10 38.57 63.13 203.51
N SER A 11 39.32 63.99 204.21
CA SER A 11 38.84 64.75 205.37
C SER A 11 37.80 65.80 204.98
N GLU A 12 37.94 66.48 203.84
CA GLU A 12 36.96 67.42 203.28
C GLU A 12 35.69 66.67 202.85
N LEU A 13 35.80 65.51 202.20
CA LEU A 13 34.66 64.63 201.89
C LEU A 13 33.98 64.09 203.15
N GLN A 14 34.74 63.71 204.18
CA GLN A 14 34.19 63.34 205.48
C GLN A 14 33.56 64.53 206.22
N VAL A 15 34.13 65.73 206.12
CA VAL A 15 33.60 66.96 206.75
C VAL A 15 32.36 67.44 206.01
N HIS A 16 32.30 67.38 204.68
CA HIS A 16 31.08 67.63 203.92
C HIS A 16 30.02 66.56 204.22
N GLY A 17 30.40 65.28 204.28
CA GLY A 17 29.51 64.19 204.70
C GLY A 17 29.02 64.33 206.14
N ALA A 18 29.84 64.86 207.06
CA ALA A 18 29.46 65.09 208.46
C ALA A 18 28.68 66.40 208.67
N LEU A 19 28.94 67.45 207.91
CA LEU A 19 28.16 68.69 207.93
C LEU A 19 26.75 68.45 207.35
N LEU A 20 26.65 67.74 206.22
CA LEU A 20 25.37 67.30 205.67
C LEU A 20 24.69 66.23 206.53
N GLY A 21 25.47 65.39 207.23
CA GLY A 21 24.97 64.27 208.04
C GLY A 21 24.67 64.57 209.51
N ARG A 22 25.05 65.73 210.05
CA ARG A 22 24.98 66.00 211.51
C ARG A 22 24.42 67.38 211.91
N GLY A 23 23.97 68.18 210.94
CA GLY A 23 23.31 69.48 211.18
C GLY A 23 22.03 69.71 210.37
N ALA A 24 21.75 68.87 209.37
CA ALA A 24 20.48 68.86 208.64
C ALA A 24 19.46 68.00 209.41
N SER A 25 18.26 68.52 209.65
CA SER A 25 17.18 67.71 210.22
C SER A 25 16.78 66.59 209.26
N TYR A 26 16.10 65.56 209.75
CA TYR A 26 15.54 64.51 208.88
C TYR A 26 14.62 65.13 207.80
N GLY A 27 13.93 66.23 208.13
CA GLY A 27 13.16 67.03 207.20
C GLY A 27 14.02 67.62 206.07
N ASP A 28 15.18 68.19 206.38
CA ASP A 28 16.07 68.81 205.38
C ASP A 28 16.66 67.78 204.40
N MET A 29 17.01 66.57 204.88
CA MET A 29 17.46 65.48 204.00
C MET A 29 16.32 64.97 203.11
N CYS A 30 15.10 64.85 203.65
CA CYS A 30 13.91 64.53 202.86
C CYS A 30 13.59 65.63 201.83
N MET A 31 13.78 66.90 202.17
CA MET A 31 13.60 68.05 201.27
C MET A 31 14.63 68.06 200.14
N LEU A 32 15.91 67.77 200.43
CA LEU A 32 16.95 67.64 199.41
C LEU A 32 16.63 66.51 198.41
N ARG A 33 16.27 65.31 198.89
CA ARG A 33 15.84 64.21 198.01
C ARG A 33 14.57 64.53 197.22
N LEU A 34 13.62 65.25 197.82
CA LEU A 34 12.43 65.73 197.11
C LEU A 34 12.80 66.73 196.02
N GLN A 35 13.76 67.62 196.28
CA GLN A 35 14.25 68.59 195.29
C GLN A 35 15.06 67.91 194.16
N GLU A 36 15.87 66.89 194.47
CA GLU A 36 16.55 66.05 193.48
C GLU A 36 15.52 65.33 192.60
N ALA A 37 14.55 64.63 193.20
CA ALA A 37 13.47 63.96 192.47
C ALA A 37 12.62 64.95 191.65
N GLN A 38 12.40 66.18 192.12
CA GLN A 38 11.73 67.24 191.34
C GLN A 38 12.59 67.69 190.14
N ARG A 39 13.91 67.80 190.29
CA ARG A 39 14.83 68.14 189.19
C ARG A 39 14.93 67.01 188.17
N GLU A 40 15.00 65.76 188.61
CA GLU A 40 14.93 64.58 187.74
C GLU A 40 13.58 64.50 187.02
N ASN A 41 12.46 64.74 187.71
CA ASN A 41 11.14 64.75 187.09
C ASN A 41 11.00 65.90 186.08
N ALA A 42 11.56 67.07 186.35
CA ALA A 42 11.61 68.19 185.41
C ALA A 42 12.49 67.88 184.19
N PHE A 43 13.66 67.26 184.39
CA PHE A 43 14.55 66.83 183.31
C PHE A 43 13.91 65.74 182.44
N LEU A 44 13.30 64.72 183.05
CA LEU A 44 12.57 63.67 182.33
C LEU A 44 11.38 64.26 181.57
N ARG A 45 10.60 65.18 182.17
CA ARG A 45 9.54 65.89 181.45
C ARG A 45 10.09 66.65 180.25
N ALA A 46 11.19 67.40 180.40
CA ALA A 46 11.83 68.12 179.30
C ALA A 46 12.29 67.16 178.19
N GLN A 47 12.92 66.03 178.52
CA GLN A 47 13.33 65.01 177.55
C GLN A 47 12.13 64.32 176.88
N PHE A 48 11.03 64.09 177.62
CA PHE A 48 9.80 63.57 177.03
C PHE A 48 9.18 64.58 176.07
N THR A 49 9.11 65.87 176.43
CA THR A 49 8.66 66.94 175.54
C THR A 49 9.54 67.03 174.29
N GLU A 50 10.86 67.10 174.44
CA GLU A 50 11.82 67.13 173.32
C GLU A 50 11.62 65.93 172.37
N ARG A 51 11.53 64.71 172.91
CA ARG A 51 11.26 63.50 172.11
C ARG A 51 9.90 63.53 171.44
N THR A 52 8.86 64.02 172.13
CA THR A 52 7.52 64.18 171.54
C THR A 52 7.55 65.20 170.40
N ASP A 53 8.21 66.35 170.59
CA ASP A 53 8.34 67.39 169.57
C ASP A 53 9.14 66.90 168.37
N CYS A 54 10.24 66.17 168.58
CA CYS A 54 10.98 65.49 167.50
C CYS A 54 10.08 64.53 166.70
N VAL A 55 9.35 63.64 167.37
CA VAL A 55 8.43 62.70 166.71
C VAL A 55 7.30 63.43 165.97
N VAL A 56 6.80 64.55 166.50
CA VAL A 56 5.79 65.39 165.82
C VAL A 56 6.38 66.06 164.58
N MET A 57 7.62 66.54 164.62
CA MET A 57 8.32 67.11 163.47
C MET A 57 8.64 66.05 162.39
N GLU A 58 9.14 64.88 162.79
CA GLU A 58 9.38 63.75 161.88
C GLU A 58 8.09 63.28 161.21
N LYS A 59 6.99 63.17 161.98
CA LYS A 59 5.66 62.87 161.45
C LYS A 59 5.20 63.93 160.45
N ALA A 60 5.31 65.21 160.79
CA ALA A 60 4.92 66.31 159.91
C ALA A 60 5.82 66.40 158.65
N GLU A 61 7.06 65.92 158.70
CA GLU A 61 7.89 65.76 157.50
C GLU A 61 7.48 64.54 156.68
N ALA A 62 7.21 63.40 157.31
CA ALA A 62 6.72 62.20 156.63
C ALA A 62 5.38 62.45 155.92
N GLU A 63 4.45 63.17 156.55
CA GLU A 63 3.17 63.58 155.95
C GLU A 63 3.37 64.51 154.74
N ARG A 64 4.30 65.48 154.83
CA ARG A 64 4.67 66.34 153.68
C ARG A 64 5.31 65.55 152.53
N ARG A 65 6.22 64.61 152.83
CA ARG A 65 6.86 63.73 151.85
C ARG A 65 5.82 62.81 151.19
N LEU A 66 4.90 62.23 151.97
CA LEU A 66 3.80 61.42 151.45
C LEU A 66 2.90 62.24 150.51
N GLY A 67 2.46 63.43 150.93
CA GLY A 67 1.65 64.31 150.09
C GLY A 67 2.34 64.71 148.77
N ALA A 68 3.66 64.93 148.78
CA ALA A 68 4.44 65.18 147.57
C ALA A 68 4.50 63.96 146.64
N VAL A 69 4.76 62.77 147.18
CA VAL A 69 4.79 61.51 146.42
C VAL A 69 3.41 61.17 145.85
N GLU A 70 2.33 61.38 146.60
CA GLU A 70 0.96 61.20 146.08
C GLU A 70 0.65 62.19 144.96
N ALA A 71 1.03 63.47 145.09
CA ALA A 71 0.82 64.47 144.06
C ALA A 71 1.61 64.14 142.78
N GLU A 72 2.85 63.69 142.90
CA GLU A 72 3.64 63.23 141.76
C GLU A 72 3.07 61.94 141.14
N THR A 73 2.60 60.99 141.96
CA THR A 73 1.95 59.75 141.48
C THR A 73 0.66 60.06 140.72
N ARG A 74 -0.16 61.01 141.19
CA ARG A 74 -1.33 61.51 140.46
C ARG A 74 -0.92 62.13 139.12
N ARG A 75 0.04 63.07 139.12
CA ARG A 75 0.57 63.71 137.90
C ARG A 75 1.09 62.70 136.88
N LEU A 76 1.85 61.70 137.32
CA LEU A 76 2.39 60.65 136.44
C LEU A 76 1.28 59.73 135.91
N THR A 77 0.30 59.40 136.75
CA THR A 77 -0.88 58.60 136.36
C THR A 77 -1.70 59.32 135.28
N ASP A 78 -1.94 60.61 135.44
CA ASP A 78 -2.70 61.41 134.47
C ASP A 78 -1.88 61.63 133.19
N SER A 79 -0.57 61.91 133.29
CA SER A 79 0.33 61.98 132.14
C SER A 79 0.38 60.66 131.34
N LEU A 80 0.26 59.52 132.03
CA LEU A 80 0.20 58.19 131.40
C LEU A 80 -1.16 57.96 130.71
N LYS A 81 -2.28 58.36 131.34
CA LYS A 81 -3.61 58.32 130.68
C LYS A 81 -3.60 59.16 129.41
N ASP A 82 -3.16 60.42 129.50
CA ASP A 82 -3.05 61.33 128.35
C ASP A 82 -2.18 60.75 127.23
N ALA A 83 -1.11 60.00 127.58
CA ALA A 83 -0.27 59.31 126.61
C ALA A 83 -1.00 58.11 125.98
N CYS A 84 -1.66 57.26 126.78
CA CYS A 84 -2.45 56.13 126.31
C CYS A 84 -3.60 56.57 125.39
N GLU A 85 -4.32 57.65 125.74
CA GLU A 85 -5.40 58.21 124.93
C GLU A 85 -4.88 58.74 123.58
N ARG A 86 -3.80 59.54 123.59
CA ARG A 86 -3.14 59.99 122.35
C ARG A 86 -2.66 58.84 121.47
N HIS A 87 -2.12 57.78 122.06
CA HIS A 87 -1.71 56.59 121.32
C HIS A 87 -2.92 55.81 120.77
N ALA A 88 -4.02 55.68 121.53
CA ALA A 88 -5.24 55.03 121.07
C ALA A 88 -5.89 55.79 119.90
N GLU A 89 -5.91 57.12 119.96
CA GLU A 89 -6.36 57.95 118.83
C GLU A 89 -5.50 57.79 117.59
N GLU A 90 -4.17 57.80 117.73
CA GLU A 90 -3.27 57.65 116.58
C GLU A 90 -3.40 56.25 115.98
N MET A 91 -3.50 55.20 116.80
CA MET A 91 -3.81 53.84 116.33
C MET A 91 -5.12 53.80 115.54
N LYS A 92 -6.19 54.43 116.03
CA LYS A 92 -7.47 54.54 115.29
C LYS A 92 -7.32 55.28 113.96
N LYS A 93 -6.58 56.39 113.93
CA LYS A 93 -6.27 57.15 112.69
C LYS A 93 -5.50 56.27 111.69
N GLN A 94 -4.55 55.45 112.15
CA GLN A 94 -3.81 54.52 111.29
C GLN A 94 -4.68 53.35 110.80
N GLU A 95 -5.58 52.79 111.63
CA GLU A 95 -6.57 51.80 111.19
C GLU A 95 -7.49 52.35 110.09
N GLU A 96 -7.97 53.59 110.23
CA GLU A 96 -8.81 54.25 109.22
C GLU A 96 -8.04 54.50 107.91
N ARG A 97 -6.75 54.85 107.99
CA ARG A 97 -5.84 54.94 106.84
C ARG A 97 -5.64 53.58 106.16
N ILE A 98 -5.44 52.50 106.92
CA ILE A 98 -5.32 51.14 106.38
C ILE A 98 -6.64 50.73 105.68
N ARG A 99 -7.79 50.88 106.36
CA ARG A 99 -9.12 50.57 105.79
C ARG A 99 -9.43 51.35 104.51
N SER A 100 -9.01 52.61 104.40
CA SER A 100 -9.19 53.41 103.18
C SER A 100 -8.25 52.97 102.05
N ARG A 101 -6.99 52.59 102.36
CA ARG A 101 -6.07 51.97 101.40
C ARG A 101 -6.57 50.61 100.92
N ASP A 102 -7.11 49.77 101.78
CA ASP A 102 -7.68 48.47 101.41
C ASP A 102 -8.89 48.61 100.48
N LYS A 103 -9.77 49.58 100.76
CA LYS A 103 -10.86 49.96 99.84
C LYS A 103 -10.32 50.39 98.48
N HIS A 104 -9.27 51.21 98.45
CA HIS A 104 -8.64 51.64 97.20
C HIS A 104 -8.00 50.47 96.43
N ILE A 105 -7.25 49.60 97.10
CA ILE A 105 -6.64 48.38 96.53
C ILE A 105 -7.72 47.47 95.96
N ASN A 106 -8.82 47.24 96.68
CA ASN A 106 -9.93 46.42 96.20
C ASN A 106 -10.65 47.05 95.00
N ASN A 107 -10.77 48.37 94.94
CA ASN A 107 -11.29 49.07 93.77
C ASN A 107 -10.34 48.95 92.56
N LEU A 108 -9.03 49.05 92.76
CA LEU A 108 -8.03 48.82 91.70
C LEU A 108 -8.04 47.37 91.20
N LYS A 109 -8.13 46.38 92.10
CA LYS A 109 -8.29 44.96 91.73
C LYS A 109 -9.53 44.74 90.86
N LYS A 110 -10.68 45.30 91.25
CA LYS A 110 -11.92 45.26 90.46
C LYS A 110 -11.79 45.92 89.09
N LYS A 111 -11.06 47.05 88.97
CA LYS A 111 -10.76 47.67 87.68
C LYS A 111 -9.88 46.76 86.81
N CYS A 112 -8.77 46.26 87.37
CA CYS A 112 -7.84 45.38 86.66
C CYS A 112 -8.52 44.08 86.16
N GLN A 113 -9.42 43.50 86.97
CA GLN A 113 -10.25 42.36 86.56
C GLN A 113 -11.14 42.71 85.36
N LYS A 114 -11.88 43.83 85.42
CA LYS A 114 -12.74 44.28 84.31
C LYS A 114 -11.97 44.55 83.02
N GLU A 115 -10.79 45.18 83.11
CA GLU A 115 -9.91 45.37 81.95
C GLU A 115 -9.42 44.03 81.37
N THR A 116 -9.16 43.04 82.23
CA THR A 116 -8.78 41.68 81.80
C THR A 116 -9.93 40.96 81.11
N GLU A 117 -11.14 41.07 81.64
CA GLU A 117 -12.38 40.54 81.05
C GLU A 117 -12.66 41.20 79.68
N LEU A 118 -12.59 42.53 79.60
CA LEU A 118 -12.74 43.30 78.35
C LEU A 118 -11.66 42.94 77.32
N LYS A 119 -10.40 42.78 77.73
CA LYS A 119 -9.32 42.34 76.84
C LYS A 119 -9.60 40.94 76.27
N ARG A 120 -10.11 40.01 77.08
CA ARG A 120 -10.50 38.65 76.65
C ARG A 120 -11.66 38.70 75.65
N GLU A 121 -12.65 39.57 75.86
CA GLU A 121 -13.77 39.76 74.92
C GLU A 121 -13.32 40.39 73.60
N ASN A 122 -12.46 41.41 73.65
CA ASN A 122 -11.86 41.99 72.46
C ASN A 122 -11.02 40.98 71.68
N GLN A 123 -10.25 40.12 72.37
CA GLN A 123 -9.49 39.04 71.74
C GLN A 123 -10.41 38.03 71.03
N GLN A 124 -11.49 37.59 71.68
CA GLN A 124 -12.50 36.71 71.06
C GLN A 124 -13.20 37.37 69.86
N ARG A 125 -13.40 38.70 69.91
CA ARG A 125 -13.96 39.46 68.80
C ARG A 125 -12.98 39.53 67.62
N ILE A 126 -11.69 39.76 67.88
CA ILE A 126 -10.62 39.74 66.87
C ILE A 126 -10.57 38.36 66.20
N GLU A 127 -10.44 37.27 66.95
CA GLU A 127 -10.40 35.90 66.41
C GLU A 127 -11.64 35.54 65.57
N THR A 128 -12.79 36.11 65.92
CA THR A 128 -14.04 35.90 65.17
C THR A 128 -14.07 36.71 63.88
N LEU A 129 -13.51 37.93 63.87
CA LEU A 129 -13.31 38.71 62.65
C LEU A 129 -12.23 38.09 61.76
N GLU A 130 -11.15 37.56 62.33
CA GLU A 130 -10.09 36.84 61.59
C GLU A 130 -10.64 35.60 60.89
N ARG A 131 -11.50 34.81 61.56
CA ARG A 131 -12.24 33.70 60.92
C ARG A 131 -13.10 34.18 59.75
N TYR A 132 -13.94 35.19 59.95
CA TYR A 132 -14.76 35.74 58.85
C TYR A 132 -13.92 36.31 57.71
N LEU A 133 -12.76 36.91 57.97
CA LEU A 133 -11.85 37.41 56.94
C LEU A 133 -11.14 36.28 56.19
N ALA A 134 -10.87 35.15 56.84
CA ALA A 134 -10.30 33.96 56.20
C ALA A 134 -11.32 33.20 55.33
N ASP A 135 -12.61 33.27 55.67
CA ASP A 135 -13.70 32.67 54.87
C ASP A 135 -14.06 33.51 53.62
N LEU A 136 -13.58 34.76 53.52
CA LEU A 136 -13.82 35.62 52.35
C LEU A 136 -12.82 35.31 51.22
N PRO A 137 -13.25 35.29 49.95
CA PRO A 137 -12.34 35.14 48.81
C PRO A 137 -11.22 36.18 48.84
N THR A 138 -9.98 35.74 48.68
CA THR A 138 -8.84 36.65 48.64
C THR A 138 -8.81 37.42 47.31
N LEU A 139 -8.01 38.48 47.26
CA LEU A 139 -7.75 39.19 46.00
C LEU A 139 -7.13 38.27 44.94
N GLU A 140 -6.34 37.28 45.35
CA GLU A 140 -5.72 36.30 44.45
C GLU A 140 -6.75 35.30 43.93
N ASP A 141 -7.70 34.86 44.76
CA ASP A 141 -8.85 34.06 44.32
C ASP A 141 -9.66 34.83 43.26
N TYR A 142 -10.02 36.09 43.53
CA TYR A 142 -10.73 36.94 42.57
C TYR A 142 -9.94 37.13 41.26
N GLN A 143 -8.62 37.35 41.34
CA GLN A 143 -7.77 37.45 40.14
C GLN A 143 -7.72 36.13 39.35
N SER A 144 -7.69 34.98 40.03
CA SER A 144 -7.69 33.67 39.36
C SER A 144 -9.05 33.37 38.69
N GLN A 145 -10.17 33.67 39.38
CA GLN A 145 -11.52 33.57 38.82
C GLN A 145 -11.70 34.50 37.62
N ASN A 146 -11.20 35.73 37.70
CA ASN A 146 -11.29 36.69 36.60
C ASN A 146 -10.43 36.27 35.39
N LYS A 147 -9.26 35.66 35.60
CA LYS A 147 -8.46 35.04 34.51
C LYS A 147 -9.24 33.90 33.84
N GLN A 148 -9.80 32.98 34.63
CA GLN A 148 -10.61 31.87 34.11
C GLN A 148 -11.86 32.36 33.36
N LEU A 149 -12.50 33.43 33.84
CA LEU A 149 -13.64 34.06 33.17
C LEU A 149 -13.22 34.64 31.81
N VAL A 150 -12.14 35.41 31.75
CA VAL A 150 -11.61 35.98 30.50
C VAL A 150 -11.17 34.88 29.52
N GLU A 151 -10.55 33.80 30.00
CA GLU A 151 -10.20 32.63 29.18
C GLU A 151 -11.46 31.93 28.62
N ALA A 152 -12.51 31.78 29.44
CA ALA A 152 -13.79 31.20 29.01
C ALA A 152 -14.54 32.11 28.01
N GLU A 153 -14.53 33.43 28.21
CA GLU A 153 -15.08 34.41 27.27
C GLU A 153 -14.35 34.38 25.92
N GLN A 154 -13.01 34.29 25.93
CA GLN A 154 -12.22 34.12 24.70
C GLN A 154 -12.53 32.81 23.98
N GLN A 155 -12.68 31.69 24.70
CA GLN A 155 -13.08 30.41 24.13
C GLN A 155 -14.50 30.46 23.54
N ALA A 156 -15.43 31.10 24.25
CA ALA A 156 -16.80 31.30 23.77
C ALA A 156 -16.83 32.13 22.47
N ALA A 157 -16.08 33.23 22.40
CA ALA A 157 -15.96 34.06 21.20
C ALA A 157 -15.37 33.27 20.01
N GLN A 158 -14.31 32.48 20.23
CA GLN A 158 -13.71 31.62 19.18
C GLN A 158 -14.68 30.53 18.69
N LEU A 159 -15.48 29.95 19.58
CA LEU A 159 -16.51 28.97 19.21
C LEU A 159 -17.64 29.65 18.41
N GLN A 160 -18.06 30.85 18.83
CA GLN A 160 -19.10 31.62 18.15
C GLN A 160 -18.65 32.06 16.74
N GLU A 161 -17.38 32.41 16.56
CA GLU A 161 -16.80 32.67 15.24
C GLU A 161 -16.80 31.42 14.35
N LYS A 162 -16.37 30.25 14.87
CA LYS A 162 -16.41 28.98 14.14
C LYS A 162 -17.83 28.54 13.76
N VAL A 163 -18.81 28.78 14.62
CA VAL A 163 -20.23 28.56 14.32
C VAL A 163 -20.65 29.47 13.16
N ARG A 164 -20.36 30.78 13.22
CA ARG A 164 -20.67 31.72 12.13
C ARG A 164 -20.01 31.34 10.80
N GLU A 165 -18.76 30.88 10.83
CA GLU A 165 -18.09 30.36 9.63
C GLU A 165 -18.74 29.08 9.08
N ALA A 166 -19.25 28.21 9.95
CA ALA A 166 -19.95 26.99 9.55
C ALA A 166 -21.34 27.30 8.98
N GLU A 167 -22.07 28.26 9.58
CA GLU A 167 -23.34 28.79 9.09
C GLU A 167 -23.19 29.40 7.69
N VAL A 168 -22.20 30.28 7.49
CA VAL A 168 -21.91 30.87 6.16
C VAL A 168 -21.55 29.78 5.14
N ARG A 169 -20.73 28.79 5.52
CA ARG A 169 -20.41 27.65 4.64
C ARG A 169 -21.66 26.84 4.29
N LEU A 170 -22.53 26.56 5.25
CA LEU A 170 -23.80 25.87 5.04
C LEU A 170 -24.72 26.67 4.10
N GLU A 171 -24.83 27.99 4.28
CA GLU A 171 -25.64 28.84 3.43
C GLU A 171 -25.12 28.87 1.98
N THR A 172 -23.79 28.92 1.79
CA THR A 172 -23.18 28.83 0.45
C THR A 172 -23.35 27.46 -0.22
N THR A 173 -23.32 26.36 0.52
CA THR A 173 -23.57 25.03 -0.08
C THR A 173 -25.06 24.83 -0.36
N CYS A 174 -25.95 25.32 0.51
CA CYS A 174 -27.39 25.31 0.25
C CYS A 174 -27.78 26.16 -0.97
N SER A 175 -27.16 27.32 -1.20
CA SER A 175 -27.43 28.11 -2.41
C SER A 175 -26.91 27.44 -3.68
N GLN A 176 -25.71 26.85 -3.64
CA GLN A 176 -25.17 26.04 -4.74
C GLN A 176 -26.06 24.82 -5.06
N LEU A 177 -26.59 24.13 -4.05
CA LEU A 177 -27.52 23.01 -4.25
C LEU A 177 -28.81 23.47 -4.94
N ARG A 178 -29.42 24.58 -4.50
CA ARG A 178 -30.62 25.14 -5.16
C ARG A 178 -30.35 25.54 -6.62
N GLU A 179 -29.16 26.07 -6.92
CA GLU A 179 -28.76 26.39 -8.29
C GLU A 179 -28.61 25.12 -9.15
N LYS A 180 -28.06 24.03 -8.58
CA LYS A 180 -27.96 22.73 -9.25
C LYS A 180 -29.32 22.06 -9.46
N ASP A 181 -30.23 22.17 -8.49
CA ASP A 181 -31.60 21.68 -8.63
C ASP A 181 -32.36 22.45 -9.73
N ALA A 182 -32.20 23.77 -9.82
CA ALA A 182 -32.76 24.57 -10.91
C ALA A 182 -32.18 24.15 -12.28
N GLN A 183 -30.86 23.96 -12.39
CA GLN A 183 -30.21 23.45 -13.60
C GLN A 183 -30.73 22.06 -14.01
N LEU A 184 -31.04 21.19 -13.04
CA LEU A 184 -31.63 19.88 -13.30
C LEU A 184 -33.09 19.97 -13.77
N GLU A 185 -33.90 20.87 -13.22
CA GLU A 185 -35.27 21.08 -13.70
C GLU A 185 -35.33 21.69 -15.11
N ASP A 186 -34.43 22.63 -15.43
CA ASP A 186 -34.28 23.15 -16.80
C ASP A 186 -33.89 22.04 -17.79
N GLN A 187 -32.97 21.15 -17.40
CA GLN A 187 -32.62 19.97 -18.21
C GLN A 187 -33.80 19.02 -18.39
N LYS A 188 -34.55 18.69 -17.34
CA LYS A 188 -35.79 17.88 -17.43
C LYS A 188 -36.87 18.55 -18.26
N HIS A 189 -36.94 19.88 -18.30
CA HIS A 189 -37.86 20.59 -19.19
C HIS A 189 -37.43 20.41 -20.64
N ARG A 190 -36.14 20.62 -20.93
CA ARG A 190 -35.58 20.45 -22.27
C ARG A 190 -35.65 19.02 -22.79
N GLU A 191 -35.46 18.02 -21.93
CA GLU A 191 -35.69 16.62 -22.27
C GLU A 191 -37.15 16.36 -22.66
N ARG A 192 -38.12 16.95 -21.93
CA ARG A 192 -39.55 16.86 -22.28
C ARG A 192 -39.86 17.55 -23.62
N GLU A 193 -39.31 18.75 -23.88
CA GLU A 193 -39.44 19.45 -25.17
C GLU A 193 -38.88 18.62 -26.34
N LEU A 194 -37.70 17.99 -26.14
CA LEU A 194 -37.08 17.12 -27.13
C LEU A 194 -37.91 15.84 -27.35
N LEU A 195 -38.45 15.23 -26.29
CA LEU A 195 -39.36 14.09 -26.40
C LEU A 195 -40.64 14.46 -27.15
N THR A 196 -41.28 15.59 -26.86
CA THR A 196 -42.46 16.05 -27.63
C THR A 196 -42.08 16.33 -29.09
N THR A 197 -40.92 16.93 -29.35
CA THR A 197 -40.45 17.17 -30.73
C THR A 197 -40.21 15.86 -31.48
N ILE A 198 -39.63 14.85 -30.82
CA ILE A 198 -39.44 13.51 -31.39
C ILE A 198 -40.80 12.84 -31.66
N THR A 199 -41.76 12.93 -30.73
CA THR A 199 -43.11 12.38 -30.92
C THR A 199 -43.86 13.08 -32.06
N ASP A 200 -43.79 14.41 -32.18
CA ASP A 200 -44.36 15.17 -33.30
C ASP A 200 -43.70 14.77 -34.63
N MET A 201 -42.37 14.60 -34.66
CA MET A 201 -41.65 14.14 -35.85
C MET A 201 -42.07 12.71 -36.22
N GLN A 202 -42.19 11.80 -35.25
CA GLN A 202 -42.69 10.44 -35.45
C GLN A 202 -44.12 10.46 -36.00
N GLN A 203 -45.02 11.26 -35.42
CA GLN A 203 -46.40 11.39 -35.86
C GLN A 203 -46.48 11.97 -37.28
N ARG A 204 -45.66 12.96 -37.63
CA ARG A 204 -45.58 13.51 -39.00
C ARG A 204 -45.03 12.50 -40.01
N VAL A 205 -44.05 11.68 -39.64
CA VAL A 205 -43.58 10.57 -40.47
C VAL A 205 -44.70 9.54 -40.66
N GLN A 206 -45.43 9.21 -39.59
CA GLN A 206 -46.52 8.24 -39.63
C GLN A 206 -47.71 8.75 -40.44
N GLN A 207 -48.07 10.03 -40.33
CA GLN A 207 -49.04 10.69 -41.23
C GLN A 207 -48.57 10.70 -42.69
N GLY A 208 -47.28 10.94 -42.95
CA GLY A 208 -46.73 10.82 -44.32
C GLY A 208 -46.81 9.40 -44.89
N LEU A 209 -46.74 8.38 -44.04
CA LEU A 209 -46.95 6.97 -44.41
C LEU A 209 -48.46 6.65 -44.60
N GLU A 210 -49.35 7.25 -43.81
CA GLU A 210 -50.81 7.07 -43.90
C GLU A 210 -51.44 7.84 -45.08
N ASP A 211 -50.96 9.05 -45.40
CA ASP A 211 -51.30 9.79 -46.63
C ASP A 211 -50.70 9.08 -47.86
N GLY A 212 -49.57 8.40 -47.71
CA GLY A 212 -49.05 7.42 -48.67
C GLY A 212 -50.01 6.25 -48.95
N ALA A 213 -50.98 5.99 -48.07
CA ALA A 213 -52.07 5.04 -48.28
C ALA A 213 -53.39 5.69 -48.76
N ARG A 214 -53.44 7.01 -48.98
CA ARG A 214 -54.60 7.75 -49.52
C ARG A 214 -54.32 8.60 -50.76
N LEU A 215 -53.10 8.57 -51.29
CA LEU A 215 -52.78 9.00 -52.66
C LEU A 215 -52.83 7.80 -53.65
N PRO A 216 -52.94 8.03 -54.97
CA PRO A 216 -53.77 7.18 -55.81
C PRO A 216 -53.32 5.72 -55.95
N SER A 217 -54.28 4.80 -55.78
CA SER A 217 -54.21 3.44 -56.35
C SER A 217 -53.97 3.43 -57.87
N LEU A 218 -54.18 4.57 -58.53
CA LEU A 218 -53.81 4.84 -59.92
C LEU A 218 -52.30 4.71 -60.18
N ASP A 219 -51.43 5.07 -59.23
CA ASP A 219 -49.97 4.99 -59.41
C ASP A 219 -49.42 3.60 -59.09
N MET A 220 -49.93 2.89 -58.08
CA MET A 220 -49.49 1.52 -57.83
C MET A 220 -49.79 0.58 -59.01
N GLU A 221 -50.94 0.73 -59.68
CA GLU A 221 -51.26 -0.12 -60.84
C GLU A 221 -50.52 0.33 -62.11
N LYS A 222 -50.35 1.64 -62.34
CA LYS A 222 -49.49 2.15 -63.43
C LYS A 222 -48.03 1.73 -63.25
N LEU A 223 -47.46 1.90 -62.07
CA LEU A 223 -46.10 1.43 -61.75
C LEU A 223 -46.02 -0.10 -61.85
N ARG A 224 -47.09 -0.86 -61.60
CA ARG A 224 -47.13 -2.31 -61.88
C ARG A 224 -47.04 -2.60 -63.36
N ILE A 225 -47.82 -1.90 -64.18
CA ILE A 225 -47.84 -2.04 -65.64
C ILE A 225 -46.48 -1.62 -66.22
N GLU A 226 -45.93 -0.48 -65.80
CA GLU A 226 -44.60 -0.01 -66.20
C GLU A 226 -43.49 -0.93 -65.71
N ASN A 227 -43.52 -1.43 -64.47
CA ASN A 227 -42.52 -2.38 -63.97
C ASN A 227 -42.60 -3.74 -64.71
N ASN A 228 -43.80 -4.20 -65.07
CA ASN A 228 -43.96 -5.39 -65.90
C ASN A 228 -43.47 -5.14 -67.34
N ALA A 229 -43.80 -4.01 -67.96
CA ALA A 229 -43.30 -3.62 -69.27
C ALA A 229 -41.76 -3.48 -69.29
N LEU A 230 -41.17 -2.85 -68.27
CA LEU A 230 -39.72 -2.75 -68.09
C LEU A 230 -39.06 -4.11 -67.83
N ARG A 231 -39.71 -5.04 -67.12
CA ARG A 231 -39.25 -6.43 -66.99
C ARG A 231 -39.30 -7.18 -68.32
N GLU A 232 -40.35 -7.01 -69.11
CA GLU A 232 -40.42 -7.60 -70.44
C GLU A 232 -39.35 -7.02 -71.37
N GLU A 233 -39.15 -5.70 -71.35
CA GLU A 233 -38.06 -5.05 -72.08
C GLU A 233 -36.69 -5.54 -71.60
N GLN A 234 -36.47 -5.65 -70.29
CA GLN A 234 -35.24 -6.22 -69.74
C GLN A 234 -35.04 -7.67 -70.21
N GLN A 235 -36.09 -8.48 -70.29
CA GLN A 235 -36.01 -9.85 -70.84
C GLN A 235 -35.75 -9.85 -72.36
N ARG A 236 -36.31 -8.91 -73.13
CA ARG A 236 -36.02 -8.74 -74.57
C ARG A 236 -34.55 -8.36 -74.78
N HIS A 237 -34.07 -7.34 -74.06
CA HIS A 237 -32.67 -6.91 -74.09
C HIS A 237 -31.72 -8.02 -73.63
N LYS A 238 -32.05 -8.76 -72.56
CA LYS A 238 -31.25 -9.91 -72.11
C LYS A 238 -31.15 -10.99 -73.20
N LYS A 239 -32.26 -11.34 -73.87
CA LYS A 239 -32.24 -12.29 -75.01
C LYS A 239 -31.39 -11.79 -76.19
N VAL A 240 -31.39 -10.48 -76.47
CA VAL A 240 -30.53 -9.88 -77.49
C VAL A 240 -29.06 -9.96 -77.09
N ILE A 241 -28.72 -9.60 -75.85
CA ILE A 241 -27.35 -9.69 -75.31
C ILE A 241 -26.87 -11.15 -75.30
N GLU A 242 -27.68 -12.11 -74.87
CA GLU A 242 -27.34 -13.54 -74.92
C GLU A 242 -27.13 -14.05 -76.36
N LYS A 243 -27.84 -13.50 -77.35
CA LYS A 243 -27.64 -13.83 -78.77
C LYS A 243 -26.37 -13.18 -79.33
N GLN A 244 -26.09 -11.93 -78.95
CA GLN A 244 -24.86 -11.23 -79.33
C GLN A 244 -23.64 -11.89 -78.69
N HIS A 245 -23.72 -12.29 -77.43
CA HIS A 245 -22.64 -12.99 -76.71
C HIS A 245 -22.33 -14.34 -77.37
N ARG A 246 -23.35 -15.17 -77.63
CA ARG A 246 -23.19 -16.43 -78.39
C ARG A 246 -22.58 -16.21 -79.78
N MET A 247 -22.91 -15.12 -80.45
CA MET A 247 -22.30 -14.79 -81.75
C MET A 247 -20.86 -14.30 -81.63
N MET A 248 -20.51 -13.57 -80.56
CA MET A 248 -19.12 -13.24 -80.24
C MET A 248 -18.30 -14.48 -79.86
N GLU A 249 -18.87 -15.43 -79.11
CA GLU A 249 -18.23 -16.72 -78.80
C GLU A 249 -17.98 -17.54 -80.07
N GLN A 250 -18.97 -17.62 -80.96
CA GLN A 250 -18.82 -18.29 -82.26
C GLN A 250 -17.74 -17.62 -83.11
N LEU A 251 -17.75 -16.30 -83.27
CA LEU A 251 -16.71 -15.56 -83.99
C LEU A 251 -15.34 -15.70 -83.33
N GLY A 252 -15.27 -15.70 -81.99
CA GLY A 252 -14.05 -15.92 -81.23
C GLY A 252 -13.45 -17.31 -81.48
N SER A 253 -14.28 -18.36 -81.48
CA SER A 253 -13.83 -19.72 -81.83
C SER A 253 -13.38 -19.85 -83.30
N GLN A 254 -13.98 -19.09 -84.22
CA GLN A 254 -13.54 -19.05 -85.62
C GLN A 254 -12.21 -18.31 -85.77
N ILE A 255 -12.00 -17.22 -85.04
CA ILE A 255 -10.73 -16.48 -85.00
C ILE A 255 -9.63 -17.39 -84.44
N GLN A 256 -9.85 -18.03 -83.28
CA GLN A 256 -8.88 -18.95 -82.67
C GLN A 256 -8.52 -20.11 -83.61
N ALA A 257 -9.50 -20.73 -84.27
CA ALA A 257 -9.24 -21.80 -85.24
C ALA A 257 -8.44 -21.31 -86.47
N LEU A 258 -8.66 -20.07 -86.92
CA LEU A 258 -7.88 -19.47 -88.01
C LEU A 258 -6.46 -19.07 -87.55
N GLU A 259 -6.29 -18.58 -86.32
CA GLU A 259 -5.00 -18.29 -85.71
C GLU A 259 -4.16 -19.57 -85.52
N GLU A 260 -4.77 -20.67 -85.07
CA GLU A 260 -4.14 -21.99 -85.01
C GLU A 260 -3.74 -22.51 -86.40
N GLN A 261 -4.62 -22.38 -87.41
CA GLN A 261 -4.30 -22.73 -88.79
C GLN A 261 -3.15 -21.90 -89.37
N ILE A 262 -3.12 -20.59 -89.11
CA ILE A 262 -2.03 -19.71 -89.54
C ILE A 262 -0.72 -20.11 -88.85
N SER A 263 -0.71 -20.34 -87.54
CA SER A 263 0.47 -20.79 -86.80
C SER A 263 0.99 -22.16 -87.29
N GLN A 264 0.08 -23.08 -87.65
CA GLN A 264 0.44 -24.37 -88.21
C GLN A 264 0.98 -24.27 -89.64
N GLU A 265 0.43 -23.38 -90.47
CA GLU A 265 0.95 -23.09 -91.81
C GLU A 265 2.29 -22.32 -91.74
N GLU A 266 2.47 -21.41 -90.79
CA GLU A 266 3.73 -20.69 -90.56
C GLU A 266 4.85 -21.65 -90.14
N SER A 267 4.58 -22.58 -89.22
CA SER A 267 5.55 -23.61 -88.82
C SER A 267 5.84 -24.63 -89.93
N SER A 268 4.84 -25.04 -90.71
CA SER A 268 5.01 -25.84 -91.93
C SER A 268 5.88 -25.11 -92.97
N SER A 269 5.56 -23.84 -93.23
CA SER A 269 6.28 -22.96 -94.15
C SER A 269 7.73 -22.71 -93.69
N GLN A 270 7.95 -22.59 -92.39
CA GLN A 270 9.28 -22.45 -91.79
C GLN A 270 10.11 -23.73 -91.97
N ALA A 271 9.54 -24.91 -91.68
CA ALA A 271 10.19 -26.19 -91.92
C ALA A 271 10.54 -26.39 -93.42
N LEU A 272 9.64 -26.03 -94.33
CA LEU A 272 9.90 -26.06 -95.78
C LEU A 272 11.01 -25.08 -96.21
N ARG A 273 11.13 -23.91 -95.59
CA ARG A 273 12.26 -22.98 -95.85
C ARG A 273 13.58 -23.57 -95.36
N GLU A 274 13.59 -24.22 -94.20
CA GLU A 274 14.78 -24.88 -93.66
C GLU A 274 15.22 -26.05 -94.55
N ASP A 275 14.27 -26.84 -95.05
CA ASP A 275 14.51 -27.90 -96.04
C ASP A 275 15.06 -27.35 -97.37
N VAL A 276 14.51 -26.24 -97.89
CA VAL A 276 15.03 -25.58 -99.10
C VAL A 276 16.45 -25.08 -98.88
N LEU A 277 16.75 -24.41 -97.76
CA LEU A 277 18.10 -23.96 -97.43
C LEU A 277 19.08 -25.13 -97.32
N ALA A 278 18.66 -26.24 -96.71
CA ALA A 278 19.47 -27.46 -96.67
C ALA A 278 19.70 -28.03 -98.08
N LYS A 279 18.69 -28.03 -98.97
CA LYS A 279 18.87 -28.46 -100.37
C LYS A 279 19.76 -27.52 -101.17
N GLU A 280 19.67 -26.20 -100.98
CA GLU A 280 20.56 -25.22 -101.60
C GLU A 280 22.03 -25.42 -101.17
N GLN A 281 22.27 -25.69 -99.88
CA GLN A 281 23.60 -26.07 -99.38
C GLN A 281 24.12 -27.35 -100.04
N ASN A 282 23.31 -28.41 -100.09
CA ASN A 282 23.68 -29.66 -100.79
C ASN A 282 23.95 -29.42 -102.29
N VAL A 283 23.21 -28.54 -102.95
CA VAL A 283 23.45 -28.19 -104.37
C VAL A 283 24.73 -27.39 -104.54
N LEU A 284 25.08 -26.49 -103.61
CA LEU A 284 26.37 -25.80 -103.60
C LEU A 284 27.53 -26.79 -103.42
N GLU A 285 27.41 -27.74 -102.48
CA GLU A 285 28.40 -28.81 -102.25
C GLU A 285 28.57 -29.70 -103.48
N LEU A 286 27.46 -30.12 -104.12
CA LEU A 286 27.49 -30.85 -105.38
C LEU A 286 28.10 -30.02 -106.51
N HIS A 287 27.86 -28.71 -106.57
CA HIS A 287 28.46 -27.84 -107.59
C HIS A 287 29.96 -27.63 -107.35
N THR A 288 30.44 -27.63 -106.10
CA THR A 288 31.88 -27.67 -105.82
C THR A 288 32.50 -29.02 -106.21
N ALA A 289 31.87 -30.14 -105.86
CA ALA A 289 32.33 -31.47 -106.27
C ALA A 289 32.33 -31.64 -107.80
N LEU A 290 31.34 -31.06 -108.50
CA LEU A 290 31.28 -31.06 -109.97
C LEU A 290 32.39 -30.18 -110.58
N LYS A 291 32.73 -29.05 -109.96
CA LYS A 291 33.89 -28.23 -110.38
C LYS A 291 35.21 -28.98 -110.19
N GLU A 292 35.39 -29.64 -109.06
CA GLU A 292 36.56 -30.49 -108.78
C GLU A 292 36.67 -31.66 -109.76
N LEU A 293 35.57 -32.39 -110.01
CA LEU A 293 35.51 -33.44 -111.03
C LEU A 293 35.71 -32.91 -112.45
N SER A 294 35.28 -31.68 -112.76
CA SER A 294 35.54 -31.05 -114.05
C SER A 294 37.02 -30.69 -114.22
N ALA A 295 37.66 -30.17 -113.16
CA ALA A 295 39.09 -29.90 -113.14
C ALA A 295 39.92 -31.19 -113.28
N GLN A 296 39.56 -32.26 -112.54
CA GLN A 296 40.17 -33.58 -112.69
C GLN A 296 39.98 -34.15 -114.10
N ASN A 297 38.80 -33.98 -114.71
CA ASN A 297 38.59 -34.38 -116.11
C ASN A 297 39.42 -33.54 -117.10
N GLN A 298 39.59 -32.24 -116.84
CA GLN A 298 40.40 -31.36 -117.68
C GLN A 298 41.88 -31.75 -117.61
N GLU A 299 42.39 -32.03 -116.41
CA GLU A 299 43.73 -32.56 -116.17
C GLU A 299 43.92 -33.95 -116.84
N LEU A 300 42.95 -34.86 -116.71
CA LEU A 300 42.96 -36.15 -117.41
C LEU A 300 42.88 -36.01 -118.94
N MET A 301 42.24 -34.95 -119.45
CA MET A 301 42.13 -34.68 -120.89
C MET A 301 43.44 -34.10 -121.44
N GLU A 302 44.11 -33.21 -120.69
CA GLU A 302 45.47 -32.73 -121.01
C GLU A 302 46.50 -33.88 -120.99
N GLN A 303 46.39 -34.79 -120.01
CA GLN A 303 47.19 -36.02 -119.96
C GLN A 303 46.90 -36.95 -121.16
N ASN A 304 45.64 -37.06 -121.61
CA ASN A 304 45.29 -37.83 -122.81
C ASN A 304 45.86 -37.19 -124.09
N LEU A 305 45.75 -35.87 -124.26
CA LEU A 305 46.31 -35.18 -125.43
C LEU A 305 47.83 -35.33 -125.51
N THR A 306 48.56 -35.19 -124.40
CA THR A 306 50.02 -35.41 -124.37
C THR A 306 50.43 -36.86 -124.63
N LEU A 307 49.57 -37.84 -124.32
CA LEU A 307 49.77 -39.24 -124.72
C LEU A 307 49.43 -39.48 -126.20
N GLN A 308 48.44 -38.77 -126.74
CA GLN A 308 48.00 -38.92 -128.13
C GLN A 308 48.97 -38.29 -129.13
N GLU A 309 49.62 -37.18 -128.79
CA GLU A 309 50.71 -36.58 -129.57
C GLU A 309 51.95 -37.48 -129.63
N ARG A 310 52.27 -38.21 -128.55
CA ARG A 310 53.44 -39.11 -128.49
C ARG A 310 53.27 -40.42 -129.27
N MET A 311 52.03 -40.76 -129.66
CA MET A 311 51.69 -42.00 -130.38
C MET A 311 51.55 -41.80 -131.89
N SER A 312 51.85 -40.61 -132.40
CA SER A 312 51.51 -40.18 -133.77
C SER A 312 52.72 -39.92 -134.67
N ASP A 313 53.60 -40.92 -134.82
CA ASP A 313 54.32 -41.21 -136.09
C ASP A 313 55.13 -42.54 -136.01
N PRO A 314 55.35 -43.29 -137.13
CA PRO A 314 54.79 -43.15 -138.47
C PRO A 314 54.05 -44.40 -139.02
N GLU A 315 53.10 -44.14 -139.92
CA GLU A 315 52.53 -45.04 -140.96
C GLU A 315 52.07 -46.49 -140.62
N GLN A 316 50.76 -46.71 -140.49
CA GLN A 316 49.96 -47.38 -141.56
C GLN A 316 48.42 -47.41 -141.34
N ARG A 317 47.71 -47.28 -142.46
CA ARG A 317 46.24 -47.24 -142.65
C ARG A 317 45.45 -48.44 -142.09
N GLY A 318 44.23 -48.20 -141.61
CA GLY A 318 43.06 -49.06 -141.95
C GLY A 318 42.12 -49.57 -140.84
N THR A 319 41.12 -48.77 -140.46
CA THR A 319 39.69 -49.15 -140.24
C THR A 319 39.25 -50.49 -139.58
N THR A 320 38.53 -50.36 -138.44
CA THR A 320 37.17 -50.96 -138.14
C THR A 320 37.01 -52.09 -137.06
N GLN A 321 36.37 -51.70 -135.92
CA GLN A 321 35.42 -52.44 -135.02
C GLN A 321 35.84 -53.74 -134.26
N ALA A 322 35.22 -54.18 -133.14
CA ALA A 322 34.42 -53.57 -132.04
C ALA A 322 34.19 -54.62 -130.91
N SER A 323 33.73 -54.22 -129.71
CA SER A 323 33.71 -55.04 -128.47
C SER A 323 32.33 -55.11 -127.75
N SER A 324 32.05 -56.13 -126.91
CA SER A 324 30.89 -56.14 -125.96
C SER A 324 30.87 -57.27 -124.89
N THR A 325 30.58 -56.97 -123.60
CA THR A 325 29.97 -57.89 -122.58
C THR A 325 29.42 -57.12 -121.33
N LEU A 326 28.37 -57.61 -120.62
CA LEU A 326 27.77 -56.98 -119.41
C LEU A 326 26.86 -57.93 -118.54
N GLN A 327 26.86 -57.78 -117.19
CA GLN A 327 25.79 -58.03 -116.15
C GLN A 327 26.33 -58.53 -114.77
N PRO A 328 25.87 -58.01 -113.60
CA PRO A 328 25.19 -58.84 -112.55
C PRO A 328 24.36 -58.11 -111.43
N ALA A 329 23.67 -58.86 -110.52
CA ALA A 329 23.82 -58.79 -109.03
C ALA A 329 22.58 -59.18 -108.17
N GLY A 330 21.44 -58.49 -108.31
CA GLY A 330 20.40 -58.41 -107.24
C GLY A 330 19.64 -59.70 -106.85
N ALA A 331 19.50 -60.66 -107.77
CA ALA A 331 18.57 -61.80 -107.60
C ALA A 331 18.89 -62.79 -106.46
N ARG A 332 20.09 -62.73 -105.85
CA ARG A 332 20.49 -63.69 -104.81
C ARG A 332 19.95 -63.39 -103.41
N LEU A 333 19.56 -62.15 -103.11
CA LEU A 333 19.13 -61.78 -101.76
C LEU A 333 17.69 -62.17 -101.44
N THR A 334 16.78 -62.16 -102.42
CA THR A 334 15.35 -62.45 -102.22
C THR A 334 15.09 -63.89 -101.79
N GLN A 335 15.90 -64.84 -102.28
CA GLN A 335 15.69 -66.27 -102.02
C GLN A 335 16.01 -66.67 -100.57
N SER A 336 17.06 -66.09 -99.98
CA SER A 336 17.44 -66.35 -98.59
C SER A 336 16.37 -65.87 -97.59
N LEU A 337 15.74 -64.72 -97.89
CA LEU A 337 14.71 -64.12 -97.02
C LEU A 337 13.47 -65.00 -96.89
N HIS A 338 13.00 -65.56 -98.01
CA HIS A 338 11.78 -66.36 -98.07
C HIS A 338 11.87 -67.64 -97.22
N VAL A 339 13.04 -68.27 -97.17
CA VAL A 339 13.26 -69.51 -96.40
C VAL A 339 13.14 -69.25 -94.90
N GLU A 340 13.69 -68.13 -94.41
CA GLU A 340 13.79 -67.87 -92.97
C GLU A 340 12.44 -67.46 -92.35
N ILE A 341 11.65 -66.64 -93.06
CA ILE A 341 10.29 -66.26 -92.64
C ILE A 341 9.37 -67.51 -92.61
N ALA A 342 9.51 -68.41 -93.59
CA ALA A 342 8.73 -69.64 -93.68
C ALA A 342 9.03 -70.67 -92.56
N SER A 343 10.18 -70.54 -91.87
CA SER A 343 10.49 -71.33 -90.68
C SER A 343 9.78 -70.75 -89.44
N CYS A 344 10.01 -69.46 -89.14
CA CYS A 344 9.48 -68.80 -87.93
C CYS A 344 7.95 -68.93 -87.80
N LEU A 345 7.25 -68.80 -88.93
CA LEU A 345 5.78 -68.87 -89.00
C LEU A 345 5.24 -70.28 -88.71
N ARG A 346 6.06 -71.33 -88.91
CA ARG A 346 5.74 -72.71 -88.56
C ARG A 346 5.84 -72.95 -87.06
N ASP A 347 6.92 -72.46 -86.44
CA ASP A 347 7.17 -72.61 -85.01
C ASP A 347 6.15 -71.84 -84.15
N LEU A 348 5.81 -70.60 -84.52
CA LEU A 348 4.76 -69.81 -83.88
C LEU A 348 3.39 -70.52 -83.88
N ARG A 349 3.00 -71.13 -85.01
CA ARG A 349 1.74 -71.88 -85.11
C ARG A 349 1.73 -73.12 -84.23
N SER A 350 2.87 -73.79 -84.05
CA SER A 350 2.99 -74.93 -83.11
C SER A 350 2.74 -74.50 -81.66
N LEU A 351 3.32 -73.37 -81.25
CA LEU A 351 3.18 -72.81 -79.90
C LEU A 351 1.75 -72.35 -79.59
N CYS A 352 1.09 -71.66 -80.52
CA CYS A 352 -0.30 -71.25 -80.36
C CYS A 352 -1.23 -72.47 -80.16
N SER A 353 -1.01 -73.57 -80.88
CA SER A 353 -1.82 -74.79 -80.73
C SER A 353 -1.68 -75.43 -79.33
N ILE A 354 -0.45 -75.51 -78.81
CA ILE A 354 -0.16 -76.04 -77.46
C ILE A 354 -0.86 -75.18 -76.39
N LEU A 355 -0.78 -73.85 -76.49
CA LEU A 355 -1.43 -72.94 -75.55
C LEU A 355 -2.96 -73.02 -75.62
N THR A 356 -3.54 -73.17 -76.81
CA THR A 356 -5.00 -73.33 -76.98
C THR A 356 -5.51 -74.66 -76.41
N GLN A 357 -4.79 -75.77 -76.60
CA GLN A 357 -5.16 -77.07 -75.98
C GLN A 357 -5.10 -76.99 -74.45
N ARG A 358 -4.05 -76.34 -73.90
CA ARG A 358 -3.89 -76.11 -72.46
C ARG A 358 -5.03 -75.28 -71.87
N ALA A 359 -5.45 -74.22 -72.57
CA ALA A 359 -6.57 -73.36 -72.13
C ALA A 359 -7.93 -74.06 -72.12
N GLN A 360 -8.09 -75.20 -72.81
CA GLN A 360 -9.31 -76.00 -72.86
C GLN A 360 -9.30 -77.20 -71.89
N GLY A 361 -8.26 -77.34 -71.05
CA GLY A 361 -8.23 -78.32 -69.97
C GLY A 361 -7.91 -79.76 -70.36
N GLN A 362 -7.40 -80.01 -71.57
CA GLN A 362 -6.95 -81.34 -72.01
C GLN A 362 -5.42 -81.45 -71.94
N ASN A 363 -4.91 -82.64 -71.64
CA ASN A 363 -3.47 -82.92 -71.75
C ASN A 363 -3.05 -82.87 -73.23
N PRO A 364 -1.98 -82.14 -73.60
CA PRO A 364 -1.64 -81.86 -74.99
C PRO A 364 -1.22 -83.12 -75.76
N ASN A 365 -1.76 -83.28 -76.96
CA ASN A 365 -1.55 -84.49 -77.77
C ASN A 365 -0.27 -84.35 -78.63
N LEU A 366 0.79 -85.09 -78.26
CA LEU A 366 2.14 -84.95 -78.82
C LEU A 366 2.28 -85.17 -80.33
N SER A 367 1.30 -85.76 -81.02
CA SER A 367 1.37 -86.01 -82.48
C SER A 367 1.32 -84.73 -83.33
N LEU A 368 0.74 -83.63 -82.83
CA LEU A 368 0.73 -82.34 -83.53
C LEU A 368 2.08 -81.60 -83.48
N LEU A 369 3.01 -82.05 -82.65
CA LEU A 369 4.42 -81.61 -82.68
C LEU A 369 5.16 -82.09 -83.94
N LEU A 370 4.60 -83.07 -84.66
CA LEU A 370 5.21 -83.72 -85.84
C LEU A 370 4.52 -83.33 -87.17
N GLY A 371 3.92 -82.13 -87.17
CA GLY A 371 3.22 -81.42 -88.26
C GLY A 371 3.24 -81.98 -89.69
N LEU A 372 2.04 -82.25 -90.22
CA LEU A 372 1.76 -82.37 -91.67
C LEU A 372 0.45 -81.66 -92.08
N THR A 373 0.56 -80.75 -93.07
CA THR A 373 -0.41 -80.35 -94.14
C THR A 373 -1.78 -79.70 -93.78
N SER A 374 -2.21 -78.51 -94.27
CA SER A 374 -2.30 -77.88 -95.65
C SER A 374 -3.71 -78.10 -96.29
N PRO A 375 -4.38 -77.21 -97.12
CA PRO A 375 -3.87 -76.16 -98.04
C PRO A 375 -4.38 -74.66 -97.97
N PRO A 376 -5.31 -74.08 -98.81
CA PRO A 376 -4.99 -72.83 -99.56
C PRO A 376 -6.05 -71.68 -99.51
N PRO A 377 -5.98 -70.57 -100.31
CA PRO A 377 -4.88 -69.94 -101.09
C PRO A 377 -4.57 -68.46 -100.66
N VAL A 378 -3.79 -67.72 -101.47
CA VAL A 378 -3.21 -66.37 -101.21
C VAL A 378 -3.67 -65.32 -102.25
N ALA A 379 -3.88 -64.06 -101.81
CA ALA A 379 -3.77 -62.77 -102.53
C ALA A 379 -4.11 -61.63 -101.52
N GLU A 380 -3.64 -60.39 -101.56
CA GLU A 380 -2.63 -59.63 -102.35
C GLU A 380 -2.36 -58.30 -101.61
N GLN A 381 -1.13 -57.76 -101.62
CA GLN A 381 -0.80 -56.36 -101.23
C GLN A 381 0.45 -55.87 -101.99
N ASP A 382 0.48 -54.59 -102.36
CA ASP A 382 1.60 -53.92 -103.05
C ASP A 382 2.61 -53.31 -102.06
N GLU A 383 3.89 -53.63 -102.23
CA GLU A 383 5.06 -52.87 -101.74
C GLU A 383 6.24 -53.05 -102.73
N ASP A 384 7.27 -52.21 -102.64
CA ASP A 384 8.32 -52.11 -103.66
C ASP A 384 9.57 -52.96 -103.32
N TRP A 385 9.62 -54.19 -103.86
CA TRP A 385 10.56 -55.26 -103.45
C TRP A 385 11.94 -55.26 -104.13
N MET A 386 12.32 -54.18 -104.83
CA MET A 386 13.40 -54.24 -105.84
C MET A 386 14.79 -53.74 -105.40
N SER A 387 14.99 -53.33 -104.14
CA SER A 387 16.32 -52.91 -103.64
C SER A 387 17.02 -54.00 -102.80
N PRO A 388 18.35 -54.23 -102.98
CA PRO A 388 19.05 -55.30 -102.29
C PRO A 388 19.22 -55.07 -100.79
N GLU A 389 19.40 -53.83 -100.34
CA GLU A 389 19.67 -53.53 -98.92
C GLU A 389 18.43 -53.76 -98.03
N VAL A 390 17.23 -53.55 -98.56
CA VAL A 390 15.97 -53.88 -97.88
C VAL A 390 15.84 -55.40 -97.67
N LEU A 391 16.20 -56.20 -98.68
CA LEU A 391 16.17 -57.66 -98.59
C LEU A 391 17.19 -58.20 -97.57
N GLN A 392 18.39 -57.61 -97.50
CA GLN A 392 19.41 -58.01 -96.53
C GLN A 392 18.98 -57.70 -95.08
N LYS A 393 18.35 -56.55 -94.84
CA LYS A 393 17.88 -56.18 -93.49
C LYS A 393 16.71 -57.05 -93.04
N LYS A 394 15.74 -57.33 -93.93
CA LYS A 394 14.61 -58.21 -93.63
C LYS A 394 15.05 -59.65 -93.30
N LEU A 395 16.18 -60.12 -93.84
CA LEU A 395 16.76 -61.43 -93.50
C LEU A 395 17.22 -61.47 -92.03
N VAL A 396 17.83 -60.39 -91.54
CA VAL A 396 18.30 -60.27 -90.15
C VAL A 396 17.12 -60.16 -89.17
N GLU A 397 16.06 -59.44 -89.53
CA GLU A 397 14.82 -59.35 -88.74
C GLU A 397 14.13 -60.72 -88.64
N ALA A 398 14.08 -61.50 -89.73
CA ALA A 398 13.58 -62.88 -89.71
C ALA A 398 14.44 -63.82 -88.83
N GLN A 399 15.77 -63.63 -88.85
CA GLN A 399 16.68 -64.37 -87.98
C GLN A 399 16.53 -64.04 -86.50
N GLN A 400 16.16 -62.80 -86.15
CA GLN A 400 15.87 -62.42 -84.78
C GLN A 400 14.53 -63.00 -84.30
N LEU A 401 13.49 -62.90 -85.12
CA LEU A 401 12.18 -63.49 -84.81
C LEU A 401 12.26 -64.99 -84.49
N ARG A 402 13.17 -65.75 -85.13
CA ARG A 402 13.41 -67.15 -84.78
C ARG A 402 13.92 -67.32 -83.34
N ARG A 403 14.86 -66.48 -82.89
CA ARG A 403 15.44 -66.55 -81.53
C ARG A 403 14.37 -66.28 -80.47
N ASP A 404 13.57 -65.25 -80.69
CA ASP A 404 12.53 -64.82 -79.74
C ASP A 404 11.43 -65.90 -79.58
N VAL A 405 11.13 -66.63 -80.67
CA VAL A 405 10.21 -67.78 -80.66
C VAL A 405 10.81 -69.00 -79.95
N GLU A 406 12.13 -69.24 -80.09
CA GLU A 406 12.86 -70.27 -79.37
C GLU A 406 12.90 -69.98 -77.85
N GLU A 407 13.10 -68.72 -77.47
CA GLU A 407 13.12 -68.27 -76.07
C GLU A 407 11.73 -68.37 -75.43
N LEU A 408 10.66 -68.00 -76.16
CA LEU A 408 9.28 -68.20 -75.72
C LEU A 408 8.94 -69.70 -75.53
N ARG A 409 9.46 -70.59 -76.40
CA ARG A 409 9.32 -72.04 -76.25
C ARG A 409 9.98 -72.54 -74.96
N ASN A 410 11.16 -72.02 -74.63
CA ASN A 410 11.86 -72.38 -73.39
C ASN A 410 11.10 -71.90 -72.14
N VAL A 411 10.62 -70.66 -72.09
CA VAL A 411 9.83 -70.14 -70.95
C VAL A 411 8.54 -70.95 -70.72
N ILE A 412 7.89 -71.42 -71.79
CA ILE A 412 6.70 -72.27 -71.70
C ILE A 412 7.06 -73.68 -71.19
N LEU A 413 8.20 -74.24 -71.60
CA LEU A 413 8.70 -75.52 -71.11
C LEU A 413 9.12 -75.45 -69.63
N ASP A 414 9.83 -74.41 -69.22
CA ASP A 414 10.21 -74.17 -67.83
C ASP A 414 8.98 -73.98 -66.94
N ARG A 415 7.95 -73.27 -67.42
CA ARG A 415 6.70 -73.13 -66.67
C ARG A 415 5.92 -74.45 -66.59
N TYR A 416 5.91 -75.25 -67.66
CA TYR A 416 5.32 -76.59 -67.64
C TYR A 416 6.10 -77.55 -66.71
N ALA A 417 7.42 -77.41 -66.61
CA ALA A 417 8.25 -78.15 -65.66
C ALA A 417 8.04 -77.70 -64.21
N GLN A 418 7.81 -76.40 -63.96
CA GLN A 418 7.39 -75.89 -62.64
C GLN A 418 6.01 -76.42 -62.25
N ASP A 419 5.00 -76.32 -63.13
CA ASP A 419 3.64 -76.77 -62.84
C ASP A 419 3.55 -78.32 -62.70
N MET A 420 4.42 -79.08 -63.37
CA MET A 420 4.59 -80.53 -63.12
C MET A 420 5.42 -80.83 -61.86
N GLY A 421 6.35 -79.96 -61.48
CA GLY A 421 7.18 -80.10 -60.27
C GLY A 421 6.43 -79.80 -58.98
N GLU A 422 5.52 -78.81 -58.99
CA GLU A 422 4.63 -78.49 -57.86
C GLU A 422 3.60 -79.62 -57.59
N ASN A 423 3.38 -80.52 -58.55
CA ASN A 423 2.55 -81.73 -58.37
C ASN A 423 3.29 -82.91 -57.67
N CYS A 424 4.57 -82.75 -57.29
CA CYS A 424 5.36 -83.77 -56.60
C CYS A 424 5.59 -83.46 -55.11
N ILE A 425 4.50 -83.28 -54.35
CA ILE A 425 4.50 -83.52 -52.89
C ILE A 425 3.36 -84.48 -52.53
N THR A 426 3.73 -85.76 -52.43
CA THR A 426 3.10 -86.86 -51.68
C THR A 426 1.57 -86.95 -51.64
N GLN A 427 1.04 -87.97 -52.34
CA GLN A 427 0.37 -89.10 -51.69
C GLN A 427 0.85 -90.42 -52.32
#